data_AF-A0A0C3J3Z7-F1
#
_entry.id   AF-A0A0C3J3Z7-F1
#
_cell.length_a   1.000
_cell.length_b   1.000
_cell.length_c   1.000
_cell.angle_alpha   90.00
_cell.angle_beta   90.00
_cell.angle_gamma   90.00
#
_symmetry.space_group_name_H-M   'P 1'
#
loop_
_entity.id
_entity.type
_entity.pdbx_description
1 polymer ?
#
loop_
_entity_poly.entity_id
_entity_poly.type
_entity_poly.pdbx_seq_one_letter_code
_entity_poly.pdbx_strand_id
1 'polypeptide(L)'
;MRTHPGLRKDGVRGALTDDAKAELARALNTLVVTSVAFPLPVLRAEAAMAKAEKLAETDKRDAKQNEELSTLLSSVRTEIEMAQILGYGKKADFKPIFDHVKSIEQKSAGGKSGKGWFDELKTRLQKLF
;
A
#
# COMPACT_ATOMS: atom_id res chain seq x y z
N MET A 1 76.43 -17.81 12.12
CA MET A 1 75.89 -18.93 11.30
C MET A 1 74.39 -18.67 11.14
N ARG A 2 73.94 -18.41 9.89
CA ARG A 2 72.60 -18.60 9.26
C ARG A 2 71.35 -18.51 10.17
N THR A 3 70.30 -17.69 9.95
CA THR A 3 69.44 -17.55 8.75
C THR A 3 68.44 -16.36 8.91
N HIS A 4 68.22 -15.56 7.85
CA HIS A 4 66.92 -14.89 7.56
C HIS A 4 65.95 -15.92 6.93
N PRO A 5 64.65 -15.69 6.62
CA PRO A 5 63.74 -14.52 6.77
C PRO A 5 62.33 -14.92 7.30
N GLY A 6 61.35 -14.01 7.37
CA GLY A 6 59.95 -14.44 7.58
C GLY A 6 58.92 -13.33 7.72
N LEU A 7 58.39 -12.85 6.59
CA LEU A 7 57.12 -12.15 6.51
C LEU A 7 56.03 -12.91 7.28
N ARG A 8 55.37 -12.28 8.25
CA ARG A 8 53.98 -12.58 8.57
C ARG A 8 53.14 -11.32 8.41
N LYS A 9 52.79 -11.07 7.14
CA LYS A 9 51.40 -10.72 6.82
C LYS A 9 50.52 -11.81 7.45
N ASP A 10 49.34 -11.43 7.94
CA ASP A 10 48.26 -12.30 8.46
C ASP A 10 47.95 -12.13 9.95
N GLY A 11 47.84 -10.88 10.43
CA GLY A 11 47.27 -10.58 11.76
C GLY A 11 45.85 -10.00 11.75
N VAL A 12 45.32 -9.56 10.60
CA VAL A 12 44.05 -8.82 10.53
C VAL A 12 42.83 -9.73 10.34
N ARG A 13 43.02 -11.06 10.34
CA ARG A 13 41.95 -12.01 9.97
C ARG A 13 41.49 -12.95 11.10
N GLY A 14 42.05 -12.85 12.31
CA GLY A 14 41.94 -13.89 13.34
C GLY A 14 41.16 -13.57 14.62
N ALA A 15 40.79 -12.32 14.89
CA ALA A 15 40.12 -11.99 16.15
C ALA A 15 39.05 -10.92 15.95
N LEU A 16 37.81 -11.35 15.75
CA LEU A 16 36.74 -10.65 16.46
C LEU A 16 37.05 -10.84 17.95
N THR A 17 37.67 -9.85 18.57
CA THR A 17 37.83 -9.81 20.03
C THR A 17 36.45 -9.93 20.68
N ASP A 18 36.38 -10.45 21.90
CA ASP A 18 35.08 -10.61 22.57
C ASP A 18 34.35 -9.27 22.73
N ASP A 19 35.10 -8.18 22.84
CA ASP A 19 34.59 -6.81 22.77
C ASP A 19 33.96 -6.48 21.41
N ALA A 20 34.61 -6.84 20.29
CA ALA A 20 34.05 -6.62 18.95
C ALA A 20 32.78 -7.45 18.72
N LYS A 21 32.69 -8.65 19.28
CA LYS A 21 31.46 -9.48 19.25
C LYS A 21 30.37 -8.87 20.12
N ALA A 22 30.71 -8.37 21.30
CA ALA A 22 29.76 -7.74 22.21
C ALA A 22 29.18 -6.45 21.61
N GLU A 23 30.01 -5.63 20.96
CA GLU A 23 29.57 -4.43 20.25
C GLU A 23 28.72 -4.76 19.01
N LEU A 24 29.09 -5.79 18.24
CA LEU A 24 28.26 -6.26 17.12
C LEU A 24 26.89 -6.79 17.62
N ALA A 25 26.87 -7.54 18.71
CA ALA A 25 25.63 -8.02 19.32
C ALA A 25 24.78 -6.87 19.85
N ARG A 26 25.38 -5.84 20.47
CA ARG A 26 24.67 -4.62 20.88
C ARG A 26 24.06 -3.89 19.68
N ALA A 27 24.81 -3.72 18.60
CA ALA A 27 24.31 -3.09 17.39
C ALA A 27 23.17 -3.89 16.74
N LEU A 28 23.30 -5.22 16.64
CA LEU A 28 22.25 -6.10 16.12
C LEU A 28 20.98 -6.08 16.99
N ASN A 29 21.12 -5.98 18.31
CA ASN A 29 19.98 -5.86 19.23
C ASN A 29 19.24 -4.51 19.10
N THR A 30 19.83 -3.51 18.45
CA THR A 30 19.14 -2.26 18.10
C THR A 30 18.46 -2.28 16.73
N LEU A 31 18.69 -3.34 15.92
CA LEU A 31 18.11 -3.45 14.59
C LEU A 31 16.61 -3.81 14.69
N VAL A 32 15.75 -2.83 14.40
CA VAL A 32 14.31 -3.05 14.29
C VAL A 32 13.97 -3.44 12.86
N VAL A 33 13.34 -4.60 12.69
CA VAL A 33 12.70 -4.98 11.41
C VAL A 33 11.25 -4.51 11.45
N THR A 34 10.93 -3.48 10.68
CA THR A 34 9.56 -3.02 10.49
C THR A 34 8.89 -3.83 9.39
N SER A 35 7.84 -4.58 9.73
CA SER A 35 6.96 -5.23 8.76
C SER A 35 5.65 -4.44 8.67
N VAL A 36 5.28 -4.03 7.46
CA VAL A 36 4.01 -3.35 7.18
C VAL A 36 3.13 -4.29 6.38
N ALA A 37 1.92 -4.55 6.86
CA ALA A 37 0.94 -5.37 6.18
C ALA A 37 -0.19 -4.49 5.65
N PHE A 38 -0.44 -4.54 4.35
CA PHE A 38 -1.57 -3.86 3.73
C PHE A 38 -2.75 -4.82 3.61
N PRO A 39 -3.97 -4.40 4.00
CA PRO A 39 -5.14 -5.25 3.86
C PRO A 39 -5.41 -5.56 2.39
N LEU A 40 -5.51 -6.85 2.06
CA LEU A 40 -5.80 -7.26 0.68
C LEU A 40 -7.07 -6.63 0.09
N PRO A 41 -8.19 -6.50 0.84
CA PRO A 41 -9.37 -5.82 0.31
C PRO A 41 -9.10 -4.36 -0.09
N VAL A 42 -8.26 -3.65 0.66
CA VAL A 42 -7.92 -2.25 0.36
C VAL A 42 -7.15 -2.16 -0.95
N LEU A 43 -6.16 -3.04 -1.15
CA LEU A 43 -5.39 -3.10 -2.40
C LEU A 43 -6.29 -3.43 -3.62
N ARG A 44 -7.28 -4.29 -3.44
CA ARG A 44 -8.26 -4.61 -4.50
C ARG A 44 -9.17 -3.43 -4.80
N ALA A 45 -9.63 -2.71 -3.77
CA ALA A 45 -10.39 -1.48 -3.94
C ALA A 45 -9.57 -0.43 -4.69
N GLU A 46 -8.29 -0.23 -4.34
CA GLU A 46 -7.38 0.68 -5.06
C GLU A 46 -7.21 0.33 -6.53
N ALA A 47 -7.01 -0.95 -6.84
CA ALA A 47 -6.90 -1.41 -8.22
C ALA A 47 -8.21 -1.18 -9.02
N ALA A 48 -9.36 -1.43 -8.40
CA ALA A 48 -10.67 -1.19 -9.02
C ALA A 48 -10.92 0.31 -9.22
N MET A 49 -10.60 1.15 -8.24
CA MET A 49 -10.69 2.61 -8.33
C MET A 49 -9.82 3.17 -9.46
N ALA A 50 -8.58 2.71 -9.60
CA ALA A 50 -7.69 3.19 -10.66
C ALA A 50 -8.24 2.91 -12.07
N LYS A 51 -8.96 1.81 -12.25
CA LYS A 51 -9.67 1.51 -13.51
C LYS A 51 -10.93 2.37 -13.66
N ALA A 52 -11.71 2.50 -12.58
CA ALA A 52 -12.94 3.27 -12.56
C ALA A 52 -12.70 4.75 -12.86
N GLU A 53 -11.61 5.32 -12.34
CA GLU A 53 -11.19 6.70 -12.57
C GLU A 53 -10.90 6.95 -14.05
N LYS A 54 -10.13 6.08 -14.71
CA LYS A 54 -9.86 6.20 -16.15
C LYS A 54 -11.15 6.19 -16.98
N LEU A 55 -12.11 5.35 -16.61
CA LEU A 55 -13.43 5.35 -17.26
C LEU A 55 -14.21 6.63 -16.93
N ALA A 56 -14.22 7.08 -15.69
CA ALA A 56 -14.92 8.31 -15.29
C ALA A 56 -14.37 9.57 -15.95
N GLU A 57 -13.10 9.58 -16.32
CA GLU A 57 -12.49 10.67 -17.08
C GLU A 57 -12.71 10.58 -18.59
N THR A 58 -13.19 9.44 -19.09
CA THR A 58 -13.49 9.24 -20.50
C THR A 58 -14.78 9.98 -20.87
N ASP A 59 -14.67 10.97 -21.74
CA ASP A 59 -15.84 11.66 -22.28
C ASP A 59 -16.62 10.75 -23.24
N LYS A 60 -17.96 10.87 -23.24
CA LYS A 60 -18.88 10.09 -24.09
C LYS A 60 -18.68 8.57 -24.02
N ARG A 61 -18.70 8.01 -22.81
CA ARG A 61 -18.68 6.56 -22.60
C ARG A 61 -19.84 5.84 -23.28
N ASP A 62 -19.54 4.71 -23.90
CA ASP A 62 -20.54 3.79 -24.43
C ASP A 62 -21.26 3.00 -23.31
N ALA A 63 -22.30 2.26 -23.68
CA ALA A 63 -23.09 1.48 -22.72
C ALA A 63 -22.25 0.45 -21.94
N LYS A 64 -21.28 -0.18 -22.60
CA LYS A 64 -20.41 -1.20 -21.99
C LYS A 64 -19.44 -0.55 -21.00
N GLN A 65 -18.88 0.61 -21.33
CA GLN A 65 -18.02 1.38 -20.44
C GLN A 65 -18.77 1.91 -19.22
N ASN A 66 -20.04 2.27 -19.38
CA ASN A 66 -20.90 2.66 -18.25
C ASN A 66 -21.22 1.48 -17.33
N GLU A 67 -21.50 0.31 -17.89
CA GLU A 67 -21.69 -0.93 -17.13
C GLU A 67 -20.41 -1.37 -16.41
N GLU A 68 -19.25 -1.26 -17.07
CA GLU A 68 -17.95 -1.54 -16.48
C GLU A 68 -17.64 -0.58 -15.33
N LEU A 69 -17.90 0.72 -15.48
CA LEU A 69 -17.75 1.67 -14.37
C LEU A 69 -18.62 1.27 -13.18
N SER A 70 -19.90 0.97 -13.43
CA SER A 70 -20.84 0.56 -12.38
C SER A 70 -20.34 -0.69 -11.64
N THR A 71 -19.85 -1.67 -12.38
CA THR A 71 -19.28 -2.91 -11.84
C THR A 71 -18.02 -2.64 -11.00
N LEU A 72 -17.15 -1.74 -11.46
CA LEU A 72 -15.96 -1.36 -10.71
C LEU A 72 -16.30 -0.60 -9.43
N LEU A 73 -17.26 0.33 -9.46
CA LEU A 73 -17.72 1.04 -8.26
C LEU A 73 -18.38 0.09 -7.24
N SER A 74 -19.15 -0.88 -7.71
CA SER A 74 -19.70 -1.97 -6.88
C SER A 74 -18.59 -2.83 -6.26
N SER A 75 -17.53 -3.14 -7.03
CA SER A 75 -16.36 -3.87 -6.54
C SER A 75 -15.63 -3.09 -5.45
N VAL A 76 -15.40 -1.78 -5.67
CA VAL A 76 -14.81 -0.88 -4.67
C VAL A 76 -15.62 -0.92 -3.37
N ARG A 77 -16.95 -0.79 -3.47
CA ARG A 77 -17.85 -0.87 -2.30
C ARG A 77 -17.74 -2.20 -1.57
N THR A 78 -17.75 -3.32 -2.31
CA THR A 78 -17.66 -4.68 -1.75
C THR A 78 -16.35 -4.90 -1.00
N GLU A 79 -15.23 -4.45 -1.57
CA GLU A 79 -13.92 -4.59 -0.95
C GLU A 79 -13.76 -3.68 0.29
N ILE A 80 -14.33 -2.47 0.28
CA ILE A 80 -14.37 -1.59 1.45
C ILE A 80 -15.25 -2.19 2.56
N GLU A 81 -16.38 -2.80 2.21
CA GLU A 81 -17.24 -3.52 3.17
C GLU A 81 -16.52 -4.74 3.75
N MET A 82 -15.78 -5.49 2.93
CA MET A 82 -14.94 -6.58 3.41
C MET A 82 -13.84 -6.07 4.35
N ALA A 83 -13.21 -4.93 4.04
CA ALA A 83 -12.22 -4.32 4.92
C ALA A 83 -12.83 -3.97 6.30
N GLN A 84 -14.05 -3.41 6.28
CA GLN A 84 -14.80 -3.08 7.50
C GLN A 84 -15.13 -4.32 8.33
N ILE A 85 -15.67 -5.38 7.69
CA ILE A 85 -16.07 -6.62 8.38
C ILE A 85 -14.86 -7.32 9.00
N LEU A 86 -13.71 -7.28 8.34
CA LEU A 86 -12.47 -7.87 8.82
C LEU A 86 -11.75 -7.03 9.89
N GLY A 87 -12.30 -5.87 10.26
CA GLY A 87 -11.81 -5.06 11.37
C GLY A 87 -10.64 -4.14 11.03
N TYR A 88 -10.42 -3.82 9.75
CA TYR A 88 -9.34 -2.94 9.30
C TYR A 88 -9.58 -1.44 9.58
N GLY A 89 -10.56 -1.09 10.42
CA GLY A 89 -10.86 0.29 10.81
C GLY A 89 -12.16 0.35 11.60
N LYS A 90 -12.50 1.52 12.16
CA LYS A 90 -13.78 1.67 12.88
C LYS A 90 -14.90 1.93 11.90
N LYS A 91 -16.11 1.49 12.22
CA LYS A 91 -17.30 1.71 11.39
C LYS A 91 -17.52 3.19 11.01
N ALA A 92 -17.19 4.11 11.91
CA ALA A 92 -17.27 5.55 11.67
C ALA A 92 -16.31 6.03 10.57
N ASP A 93 -15.13 5.42 10.44
CA ASP A 93 -14.08 5.80 9.49
C ASP A 93 -14.45 5.38 8.05
N PHE A 94 -15.24 4.31 7.91
CA PHE A 94 -15.73 3.82 6.62
C PHE A 94 -16.92 4.60 6.05
N LYS A 95 -17.75 5.22 6.91
CA LYS A 95 -18.96 5.92 6.45
C LYS A 95 -18.66 7.01 5.40
N PRO A 96 -17.68 7.92 5.61
CA PRO A 96 -17.32 8.92 4.61
C PRO A 96 -16.83 8.32 3.28
N ILE A 97 -16.24 7.12 3.32
CA ILE A 97 -15.73 6.42 2.14
C ILE A 97 -16.91 5.90 1.31
N PHE A 98 -17.88 5.24 1.94
CA PHE A 98 -19.11 4.81 1.28
C PHE A 98 -19.91 5.97 0.69
N ASP A 99 -20.02 7.08 1.45
CA ASP A 99 -20.72 8.28 0.99
C ASP A 99 -20.04 8.86 -0.27
N HIS A 100 -18.69 8.82 -0.32
CA HIS A 100 -17.94 9.29 -1.48
C HIS A 100 -18.09 8.39 -2.70
N VAL A 101 -18.04 7.06 -2.53
CA VAL A 101 -18.32 6.10 -3.63
C VAL A 101 -19.70 6.37 -4.22
N LYS A 102 -20.72 6.56 -3.37
CA LYS A 102 -22.07 6.92 -3.81
C LYS A 102 -22.12 8.26 -4.54
N SER A 103 -21.32 9.24 -4.11
CA SER A 103 -21.21 10.53 -4.80
C SER A 103 -20.63 10.35 -6.21
N ILE A 104 -19.64 9.48 -6.40
CA ILE A 104 -19.06 9.18 -7.70
C ILE A 104 -20.10 8.49 -8.61
N GLU A 105 -20.85 7.51 -8.09
CA GLU A 105 -21.95 6.87 -8.82
C GLU A 105 -22.94 7.91 -9.34
N GLN A 106 -23.39 8.83 -8.48
CA GLN A 106 -24.31 9.91 -8.84
C GLN A 106 -23.71 10.90 -9.85
N LYS A 107 -22.44 11.27 -9.69
CA LYS A 107 -21.74 12.18 -10.62
C LYS A 107 -21.59 11.54 -12.00
N SER A 108 -21.33 10.23 -12.05
CA SER A 108 -21.14 9.47 -13.28
C SER A 108 -22.44 9.15 -14.03
N ALA A 109 -23.58 9.27 -13.36
CA ALA A 109 -24.88 8.96 -13.93
C ALA A 109 -25.17 9.80 -15.18
N GLY A 110 -25.83 9.17 -16.16
CA GLY A 110 -26.14 9.80 -17.45
C GLY A 110 -24.91 9.98 -18.35
N GLY A 111 -23.84 9.20 -18.13
CA GLY A 111 -22.65 9.22 -18.98
C GLY A 111 -21.73 10.42 -18.76
N LYS A 112 -21.96 11.19 -17.69
CA LYS A 112 -21.12 12.34 -17.31
C LYS A 112 -19.71 11.89 -16.98
N SER A 113 -18.73 12.73 -17.32
CA SER A 113 -17.32 12.52 -17.09
C SER A 113 -16.74 13.62 -16.20
N GLY A 114 -15.62 13.33 -15.53
CA GLY A 114 -14.93 14.34 -14.74
C GLY A 114 -13.64 13.84 -14.08
N LYS A 115 -12.68 14.76 -13.96
CA LYS A 115 -11.39 14.53 -13.32
C LYS A 115 -11.46 14.75 -11.82
N GLY A 116 -10.61 14.04 -11.09
CA GLY A 116 -10.43 14.22 -9.64
C GLY A 116 -11.61 13.76 -8.78
N TRP A 117 -12.61 13.08 -9.35
CA TRP A 117 -13.73 12.54 -8.57
C TRP A 117 -13.30 11.53 -7.50
N PHE A 118 -12.17 10.86 -7.73
CA PHE A 118 -11.60 9.82 -6.87
C PHE A 118 -10.52 10.35 -5.90
N ASP A 119 -10.07 11.60 -6.00
CA ASP A 119 -8.93 12.12 -5.22
C ASP A 119 -9.20 12.08 -3.71
N GLU A 120 -10.40 12.51 -3.31
CA GLU A 120 -10.82 12.48 -1.92
C GLU A 120 -11.00 11.04 -1.43
N LEU A 121 -11.49 10.13 -2.27
CA LEU A 121 -11.64 8.71 -1.92
C LEU A 121 -10.27 8.05 -1.66
N LYS A 122 -9.28 8.30 -2.52
CA LYS A 122 -7.89 7.87 -2.35
C LYS A 122 -7.29 8.43 -1.06
N THR A 123 -7.47 9.73 -0.82
CA THR A 123 -6.98 10.41 0.39
C THR A 123 -7.58 9.81 1.66
N ARG A 124 -8.88 9.44 1.63
CA ARG A 124 -9.56 8.82 2.79
C ARG A 124 -9.07 7.39 3.03
N LEU A 125 -8.86 6.60 1.97
CA LEU A 125 -8.29 5.25 2.08
C LEU A 125 -6.86 5.26 2.61
N GLN A 126 -6.02 6.19 2.15
CA GLN A 126 -4.66 6.38 2.66
C GLN A 126 -4.61 6.85 4.12
N LYS A 127 -5.68 7.40 4.67
CA LYS A 127 -5.74 7.79 6.09
C LYS A 127 -6.21 6.67 7.01
N LEU A 128 -6.76 5.60 6.44
CA LEU A 128 -7.16 4.41 7.20
C LEU A 128 -5.97 3.49 7.52
N PHE A 129 -4.89 3.55 6.74
CA PHE A 129 -3.76 2.61 6.74
C PHE A 129 -2.43 3.33 6.65
#